data_AF-A0A093CWA1-F1
#
_entry.id   AF-A0A093CWA1-F1
#
_cell.length_a   1.000
_cell.length_b   1.000
_cell.length_c   1.000
_cell.angle_alpha   90.00
_cell.angle_beta   90.00
_cell.angle_gamma   90.00
#
_symmetry.space_group_name_H-M   'P 1'
#
loop_
_entity.id
_entity.type
_entity.pdbx_description
1 polymer ?
#
loop_
_entity_poly.entity_id
_entity_poly.type
_entity_poly.pdbx_seq_one_letter_code
_entity_poly.pdbx_strand_id
1 'polypeptide(L)'
;LLGGDVTAKNIWLAENVLDILTEQREWVLKSSLLIAMAVYTYLRLIVDHHGTAQLQALRQKEVDFCISLLRERFMDCFMIGRDLVRLLQNVARIPEFEQLWKDIIHNPQVLSAQFTDAASVGLMGSRVAKQSLWKEAALGVAEPQQNLCFPPQVRFGQQKRYQDWFQRQYLSTPDSQSLRCDLIRYICGVVHPSNEVLSSDILPRWAIIGWLLTTCTSNVAASNAKLALFYDWLFFNPEKDSIMNI
;
A
#
# COMPACT_ATOMS: atom_id res chain seq x y z
N LEU A 1 -3.79 -12.24 -0.54
CA LEU A 1 -2.67 -11.97 0.38
C LEU A 1 -3.05 -10.78 1.23
N LEU A 2 -3.45 -11.01 2.47
CA LEU A 2 -3.89 -9.94 3.36
C LEU A 2 -2.70 -9.33 4.09
N GLY A 3 -2.56 -8.00 4.05
CA GLY A 3 -1.57 -7.30 4.86
C GLY A 3 -1.96 -7.30 6.34
N GLY A 4 -0.98 -7.43 7.22
CA GLY A 4 -1.18 -7.50 8.67
C GLY A 4 -1.75 -8.84 9.17
N ASP A 5 -1.69 -9.89 8.34
CA ASP A 5 -2.12 -11.25 8.66
C ASP A 5 -0.94 -12.22 8.51
N VAL A 6 -0.41 -12.71 9.64
CA VAL A 6 0.68 -13.70 9.70
C VAL A 6 0.17 -15.10 10.05
N THR A 7 -1.08 -15.42 9.72
CA THR A 7 -1.58 -16.79 9.87
C THR A 7 -0.89 -17.73 8.88
N ALA A 8 -0.76 -19.00 9.26
CA ALA A 8 -0.09 -20.00 8.43
C ALA A 8 -0.68 -20.12 7.01
N LYS A 9 -1.99 -19.92 6.85
CA LYS A 9 -2.65 -19.92 5.53
C LYS A 9 -2.22 -18.74 4.67
N ASN A 10 -2.16 -17.53 5.24
CA ASN A 10 -1.78 -16.33 4.49
C ASN A 10 -0.29 -16.36 4.12
N ILE A 11 0.57 -16.81 5.05
CA ILE A 11 2.01 -17.03 4.80
C ILE A 11 2.21 -18.05 3.68
N TRP A 12 1.54 -19.21 3.77
CA TRP A 12 1.62 -20.25 2.74
C TRP A 12 1.23 -19.71 1.36
N LEU A 13 0.14 -18.93 1.29
CA LEU A 13 -0.29 -18.33 0.03
C LEU A 13 0.71 -17.29 -0.49
N ALA A 14 1.29 -16.46 0.38
CA ALA A 14 2.29 -15.47 0.01
C ALA A 14 3.51 -16.13 -0.60
N GLU A 15 4.00 -17.19 0.04
CA GLU A 15 5.15 -17.95 -0.44
C GLU A 15 4.88 -18.66 -1.77
N ASN A 16 3.75 -19.36 -1.90
CA ASN A 16 3.44 -20.10 -3.13
C ASN A 16 3.23 -19.17 -4.33
N VAL A 17 2.58 -18.02 -4.13
CA VAL A 17 2.43 -17.03 -5.21
C VAL A 17 3.79 -16.44 -5.58
N LEU A 18 4.67 -16.19 -4.61
CA LEU A 18 6.01 -15.67 -4.85
C LEU A 18 6.85 -16.66 -5.66
N ASP A 19 6.78 -17.94 -5.31
CA ASP A 19 7.47 -19.02 -6.01
C ASP A 19 7.01 -19.11 -7.46
N ILE A 20 5.70 -19.07 -7.72
CA ILE A 20 5.15 -19.06 -9.10
C ILE A 20 5.67 -17.85 -9.89
N LEU A 21 5.64 -16.65 -9.29
CA LEU A 21 6.10 -15.43 -9.97
C LEU A 21 7.61 -15.42 -10.23
N THR A 22 8.38 -16.05 -9.34
CA THR A 22 9.83 -16.18 -9.45
C THR A 22 10.21 -17.24 -10.49
N GLU A 23 9.53 -18.38 -10.50
CA GLU A 23 9.75 -19.45 -11.48
C GLU A 23 9.31 -19.03 -12.89
N GLN A 24 8.17 -18.35 -13.02
CA GLN A 24 7.62 -17.89 -14.29
C GLN A 24 8.05 -16.46 -14.64
N ARG A 25 9.28 -16.09 -14.27
CA ARG A 25 9.79 -14.71 -14.41
C ARG A 25 9.69 -14.15 -15.82
N GLU A 26 10.05 -14.93 -16.83
CA GLU A 26 9.96 -14.48 -18.24
C GLU A 26 8.53 -14.13 -18.66
N TRP A 27 7.54 -14.85 -18.12
CA TRP A 27 6.13 -14.54 -18.35
C TRP A 27 5.72 -13.27 -17.61
N VAL A 28 6.16 -13.09 -16.37
CA VAL A 28 5.92 -11.87 -15.58
C VAL A 28 6.44 -10.63 -16.32
N LEU A 29 7.65 -10.72 -16.88
CA LEU A 29 8.30 -9.61 -17.59
C LEU A 29 7.59 -9.17 -18.88
N LYS A 30 6.58 -9.91 -19.36
CA LYS A 30 5.76 -9.52 -20.53
C LYS A 30 4.67 -8.51 -20.19
N SER A 31 4.36 -8.29 -18.91
CA SER A 31 3.27 -7.40 -18.48
C SER A 31 3.76 -6.38 -17.46
N SER A 32 3.93 -5.12 -17.88
CA SER A 32 4.29 -4.01 -16.99
C SER A 32 3.33 -3.85 -15.82
N LEU A 33 2.03 -4.05 -16.06
CA LEU A 33 1.00 -4.02 -15.02
C LEU A 33 1.26 -5.10 -13.96
N LEU A 34 1.56 -6.33 -14.38
CA LEU A 34 1.81 -7.42 -13.44
C LEU A 34 3.08 -7.18 -12.62
N ILE A 35 4.13 -6.61 -13.23
CA ILE A 35 5.36 -6.22 -12.52
C ILE A 35 5.03 -5.20 -11.41
N ALA A 36 4.36 -4.11 -11.77
CA ALA A 36 3.97 -3.07 -10.82
C ALA A 36 3.13 -3.63 -9.67
N MET A 37 2.17 -4.50 -9.99
CA MET A 37 1.28 -5.15 -9.03
C MET A 37 2.01 -6.10 -8.08
N ALA A 38 2.92 -6.93 -8.62
CA ALA A 38 3.72 -7.86 -7.82
C ALA A 38 4.65 -7.08 -6.88
N VAL A 39 5.37 -6.08 -7.38
CA VAL A 39 6.25 -5.22 -6.57
C VAL A 39 5.45 -4.48 -5.49
N TYR A 40 4.31 -3.89 -5.83
CA TYR A 40 3.45 -3.22 -4.85
C TYR A 40 3.03 -4.19 -3.73
N THR A 41 2.58 -5.39 -4.11
CA THR A 41 2.08 -6.40 -3.16
C THR A 41 3.19 -6.86 -2.22
N TYR A 42 4.35 -7.26 -2.74
CA TYR A 42 5.43 -7.80 -1.91
C TYR A 42 6.18 -6.74 -1.12
N LEU A 43 6.37 -5.52 -1.65
CA LEU A 43 6.89 -4.41 -0.84
C LEU A 43 6.01 -4.14 0.38
N ARG A 44 4.69 -4.30 0.23
CA ARG A 44 3.75 -4.16 1.34
C ARG A 44 3.88 -5.32 2.35
N LEU A 45 3.98 -6.57 1.89
CA LEU A 45 4.02 -7.75 2.75
C LEU A 45 5.33 -7.89 3.54
N ILE A 46 6.46 -7.44 2.99
CA ILE A 46 7.79 -7.49 3.65
C ILE A 46 7.77 -6.90 5.06
N VAL A 47 6.94 -5.88 5.30
CA VAL A 47 6.80 -5.22 6.61
C VAL A 47 6.24 -6.16 7.68
N ASP A 48 5.40 -7.12 7.29
CA ASP A 48 4.72 -8.04 8.21
C ASP A 48 5.54 -9.31 8.49
N HIS A 49 6.45 -9.70 7.59
CA HIS A 49 7.20 -10.95 7.69
C HIS A 49 8.47 -10.83 8.55
N HIS A 50 8.30 -10.75 9.87
CA HIS A 50 9.40 -10.69 10.84
C HIS A 50 9.13 -11.52 12.11
N GLY A 51 10.10 -11.59 13.03
CA GLY A 51 9.93 -12.20 14.35
C GLY A 51 10.19 -13.71 14.45
N THR A 52 10.06 -14.47 13.36
CA THR A 52 10.38 -15.91 13.34
C THR A 52 11.36 -16.26 12.21
N ALA A 53 12.08 -17.38 12.33
CA ALA A 53 13.02 -17.82 11.30
C ALA A 53 12.33 -18.12 9.96
N GLN A 54 11.13 -18.72 10.00
CA GLN A 54 10.34 -18.97 8.80
C GLN A 54 9.96 -17.66 8.09
N LEU A 55 9.50 -16.66 8.83
CA LEU A 55 9.13 -15.36 8.26
C LEU A 55 10.36 -14.60 7.74
N GLN A 56 11.51 -14.72 8.40
CA GLN A 56 12.76 -14.12 7.92
C GLN A 56 13.20 -14.74 6.59
N ALA A 57 13.07 -16.06 6.42
CA ALA A 57 13.38 -16.74 5.16
C ALA A 57 12.44 -16.29 4.02
N LEU A 58 11.13 -16.22 4.29
CA LEU A 58 10.17 -15.70 3.32
C LEU A 58 10.45 -14.25 2.96
N ARG A 59 10.69 -13.40 3.96
CA ARG A 59 11.00 -11.98 3.76
C ARG A 59 12.22 -11.79 2.87
N GLN A 60 13.27 -12.61 3.02
CA GLN A 60 14.43 -12.51 2.14
C GLN A 60 14.06 -12.82 0.68
N LYS A 61 13.28 -13.87 0.43
CA LYS A 61 12.78 -14.19 -0.93
C LYS A 61 12.00 -13.02 -1.53
N GLU A 62 11.16 -12.37 -0.72
CA GLU A 62 10.38 -11.20 -1.15
C GLU A 62 11.26 -9.98 -1.46
N VAL A 63 12.27 -9.72 -0.62
CA VAL A 63 13.26 -8.65 -0.81
C VAL A 63 14.00 -8.88 -2.12
N ASP A 64 14.55 -10.07 -2.32
CA ASP A 64 15.34 -10.41 -3.52
C ASP A 64 14.49 -10.25 -4.80
N PHE A 65 13.25 -10.75 -4.75
CA PHE A 65 12.28 -10.60 -5.84
C PHE A 65 11.97 -9.14 -6.17
N CYS A 66 11.63 -8.33 -5.17
CA CYS A 66 11.32 -6.91 -5.36
C CYS A 66 12.52 -6.13 -5.89
N ILE A 67 13.71 -6.36 -5.32
CA ILE A 67 14.95 -5.67 -5.72
C ILE A 67 15.33 -6.03 -7.16
N SER A 68 15.21 -7.30 -7.56
CA SER A 68 15.46 -7.71 -8.95
C SER A 68 14.55 -6.96 -9.92
N LEU A 69 13.24 -6.90 -9.67
CA LEU A 69 12.30 -6.20 -10.54
C LEU A 69 12.50 -4.67 -10.53
N LEU A 70 12.76 -4.08 -9.37
CA LEU A 70 13.02 -2.64 -9.24
C LEU A 70 14.28 -2.22 -9.99
N ARG A 71 15.33 -3.06 -10.00
CA ARG A 71 16.58 -2.76 -10.71
C ARG A 71 16.50 -3.00 -12.20
N GLU A 72 15.82 -4.07 -12.64
CA GLU A 72 15.76 -4.43 -14.07
C GLU A 72 14.65 -3.68 -14.82
N ARG A 73 13.53 -3.40 -14.14
CA ARG A 73 12.30 -2.85 -14.73
C ARG A 73 11.77 -1.67 -13.93
N PHE A 74 12.67 -0.75 -13.56
CA PHE A 74 12.31 0.41 -12.73
C PHE A 74 11.17 1.25 -13.32
N MET A 75 11.16 1.47 -14.64
CA MET A 75 10.11 2.26 -15.29
C MET A 75 8.74 1.58 -15.27
N ASP A 76 8.70 0.24 -15.28
CA ASP A 76 7.46 -0.52 -15.09
C ASP A 76 6.97 -0.37 -13.65
N CYS A 77 7.87 -0.30 -12.66
CA CYS A 77 7.52 -0.04 -11.27
C CYS A 77 7.12 1.43 -11.02
N PHE A 78 7.71 2.36 -11.78
CA PHE A 78 7.48 3.81 -11.65
C PHE A 78 6.01 4.19 -11.84
N MET A 79 5.22 3.40 -12.58
CA MET A 79 3.79 3.65 -12.75
C MET A 79 2.98 3.55 -11.43
N ILE A 80 3.52 2.89 -10.41
CA ILE A 80 2.93 2.93 -9.06
C ILE A 80 2.88 4.37 -8.53
N GLY A 81 3.76 5.26 -9.00
CA GLY A 81 3.78 6.68 -8.64
C GLY A 81 4.17 6.91 -7.19
N ARG A 82 3.62 7.96 -6.56
CA ARG A 82 4.00 8.38 -5.20
C ARG A 82 3.90 7.29 -4.13
N ASP A 83 2.98 6.34 -4.26
CA ASP A 83 2.85 5.28 -3.25
C ASP A 83 4.00 4.27 -3.27
N LEU A 84 4.76 4.18 -4.37
CA LEU A 84 6.00 3.41 -4.41
C LEU A 84 7.00 3.96 -3.38
N VAL A 85 7.11 5.29 -3.30
CA VAL A 85 7.98 5.99 -2.35
C VAL A 85 7.59 5.63 -0.92
N ARG A 86 6.29 5.61 -0.62
CA ARG A 86 5.76 5.23 0.70
C ARG A 86 6.14 3.80 1.07
N LEU A 87 5.95 2.87 0.13
CA LEU A 87 6.29 1.46 0.32
C LEU A 87 7.79 1.26 0.54
N LEU A 88 8.63 1.89 -0.29
CA LEU A 88 10.09 1.85 -0.16
C LEU A 88 10.59 2.48 1.14
N GLN A 89 9.92 3.53 1.64
CA GLN A 89 10.26 4.15 2.91
C GLN A 89 10.04 3.19 4.09
N ASN A 90 8.97 2.39 4.05
CA ASN A 90 8.66 1.43 5.12
C ASN A 90 9.69 0.31 5.24
N VAL A 91 10.39 -0.02 4.14
CA VAL A 91 11.41 -1.07 4.09
C VAL A 91 12.84 -0.54 4.00
N ALA A 92 13.04 0.77 4.11
CA ALA A 92 14.32 1.44 3.87
C ALA A 92 15.48 1.00 4.78
N ARG A 93 15.17 0.40 5.94
CA ARG A 93 16.20 -0.10 6.89
C ARG A 93 16.74 -1.50 6.54
N ILE A 94 16.21 -2.14 5.50
CA ILE A 94 16.73 -3.38 4.96
C ILE A 94 17.94 -3.05 4.06
N PRO A 95 19.10 -3.71 4.20
CA PRO A 95 20.34 -3.33 3.50
C PRO A 95 20.18 -3.17 1.99
N GLU A 96 19.44 -4.07 1.34
CA GLU A 96 19.21 -4.07 -0.10
C GLU A 96 18.39 -2.85 -0.55
N PHE A 97 17.39 -2.46 0.25
CA PHE A 97 16.59 -1.26 0.01
C PHE A 97 17.34 0.02 0.39
N GLU A 98 18.21 0.00 1.40
CA GLU A 98 19.11 1.13 1.69
C GLU A 98 20.02 1.42 0.49
N GLN A 99 20.58 0.37 -0.12
CA GLN A 99 21.38 0.53 -1.34
C GLN A 99 20.52 1.03 -2.51
N LEU A 100 19.29 0.51 -2.67
CA LEU A 100 18.37 1.02 -3.68
C LEU A 100 18.07 2.51 -3.48
N TRP A 101 17.85 2.96 -2.24
CA TRP A 101 17.64 4.38 -1.91
C TRP A 101 18.85 5.24 -2.26
N LYS A 102 20.07 4.77 -2.00
CA LYS A 102 21.30 5.45 -2.42
C LYS A 102 21.33 5.61 -3.94
N ASP A 103 20.96 4.57 -4.69
CA ASP A 103 20.91 4.63 -6.15
C ASP A 103 19.81 5.60 -6.62
N ILE A 104 18.61 5.59 -6.02
CA ILE A 104 17.51 6.51 -6.36
C ILE A 104 17.92 7.98 -6.17
N ILE A 105 18.64 8.30 -5.09
CA ILE A 105 18.98 9.68 -4.71
C ILE A 105 20.25 10.17 -5.42
N HIS A 106 21.27 9.32 -5.50
CA HIS A 106 22.61 9.74 -5.92
C HIS A 106 22.99 9.24 -7.32
N ASN A 107 22.34 8.22 -7.85
CA ASN A 107 22.67 7.66 -9.16
C ASN A 107 21.44 7.08 -9.90
N PRO A 108 20.38 7.89 -10.13
CA PRO A 108 19.10 7.41 -10.64
C PRO A 108 19.21 6.75 -12.03
N GLN A 109 20.21 7.17 -12.81
CA GLN A 109 20.50 6.65 -14.15
C GLN A 109 20.91 5.16 -14.17
N VAL A 110 21.39 4.61 -13.05
CA VAL A 110 21.67 3.18 -12.91
C VAL A 110 20.38 2.35 -12.92
N LEU A 111 19.26 2.91 -12.48
CA LEU A 111 17.96 2.23 -12.47
C LEU A 111 17.26 2.33 -13.83
N SER A 112 17.42 3.47 -14.51
CA SER A 112 17.01 3.64 -15.89
C SER A 112 17.63 4.91 -16.47
N ALA A 113 18.08 4.84 -17.73
CA ALA A 113 18.51 6.03 -18.46
C ALA A 113 17.40 7.12 -18.55
N GLN A 114 16.13 6.72 -18.46
CA GLN A 114 14.99 7.63 -18.47
C GLN A 114 14.72 8.28 -17.10
N PHE A 115 15.30 7.74 -16.02
CA PHE A 115 15.10 8.22 -14.67
C PHE A 115 16.13 9.31 -14.32
N THR A 116 15.76 10.55 -14.61
CA THR A 116 16.56 11.76 -14.33
C THR A 116 16.21 12.38 -12.98
N ASP A 117 17.00 13.34 -12.50
CA ASP A 117 16.70 14.08 -11.25
C ASP A 117 15.34 14.82 -11.31
N ALA A 118 14.90 15.23 -12.50
CA ALA A 118 13.56 15.77 -12.69
C ALA A 118 12.47 14.69 -12.56
N ALA A 119 12.77 13.44 -12.95
CA ALA A 119 11.86 12.30 -12.80
C ALA A 119 11.80 11.78 -11.36
N SER A 120 12.84 11.96 -10.53
CA SER A 120 12.79 11.60 -9.09
C SER A 120 11.88 12.55 -8.30
N VAL A 121 11.94 13.85 -8.57
CA VAL A 121 10.92 14.83 -8.12
C VAL A 121 9.56 14.51 -8.74
N GLY A 122 9.57 14.11 -10.02
CA GLY A 122 8.40 13.63 -10.74
C GLY A 122 7.75 12.39 -10.14
N LEU A 123 8.47 11.50 -9.45
CA LEU A 123 7.89 10.32 -8.78
C LEU A 123 6.98 10.74 -7.62
N MET A 124 7.40 11.74 -6.85
CA MET A 124 6.60 12.31 -5.75
C MET A 124 5.44 13.17 -6.28
N GLY A 125 5.66 13.90 -7.38
CA GLY A 125 4.62 14.66 -8.07
C GLY A 125 3.68 13.84 -8.98
N SER A 126 4.05 12.60 -9.31
CA SER A 126 3.24 11.70 -10.14
C SER A 126 2.12 11.15 -9.30
N ARG A 127 0.89 11.23 -9.83
CA ARG A 127 -0.23 10.46 -9.28
C ARG A 127 0.19 8.99 -9.25
N VAL A 128 -0.35 8.24 -8.29
CA VAL A 128 -0.40 6.78 -8.46
C VAL A 128 -1.18 6.51 -9.74
N ALA A 129 -0.60 5.77 -10.69
CA ALA A 129 -1.24 5.60 -11.99
C ALA A 129 -2.59 4.89 -11.81
N LYS A 130 -3.66 5.66 -12.02
CA LYS A 130 -5.06 5.22 -12.06
C LYS A 130 -5.58 4.59 -10.76
N GLN A 131 -6.77 5.02 -10.36
CA GLN A 131 -7.62 4.28 -9.42
C GLN A 131 -7.77 2.78 -9.74
N SER A 132 -7.46 2.34 -10.98
CA SER A 132 -7.46 0.92 -11.37
C SER A 132 -6.33 0.12 -10.72
N LEU A 133 -5.10 0.64 -10.63
CA LEU A 133 -3.98 -0.08 -9.99
C LEU A 133 -4.28 -0.34 -8.51
N TRP A 134 -4.94 0.59 -7.81
CA TRP A 134 -5.36 0.35 -6.44
C TRP A 134 -6.48 -0.66 -6.33
N LYS A 135 -7.49 -0.59 -7.22
CA LYS A 135 -8.59 -1.56 -7.24
C LYS A 135 -8.10 -2.97 -7.54
N GLU A 136 -7.05 -3.09 -8.35
CA GLU A 136 -6.43 -4.35 -8.75
C GLU A 136 -5.38 -4.80 -7.71
N ALA A 137 -4.46 -3.94 -7.25
CA ALA A 137 -3.43 -4.28 -6.25
C ALA A 137 -4.04 -4.56 -4.88
N ALA A 138 -5.20 -3.97 -4.59
CA ALA A 138 -5.98 -4.28 -3.43
C ALA A 138 -6.74 -5.62 -3.51
N LEU A 139 -6.44 -6.51 -4.46
CA LEU A 139 -6.89 -7.91 -4.40
C LEU A 139 -6.53 -8.59 -3.06
N GLY A 140 -5.46 -8.13 -2.39
CA GLY A 140 -5.12 -8.56 -1.02
C GLY A 140 -6.03 -8.01 0.08
N VAL A 141 -6.73 -6.92 -0.18
CA VAL A 141 -7.58 -6.19 0.77
C VAL A 141 -9.04 -6.16 0.29
N ALA A 142 -9.42 -6.94 -0.73
CA ALA A 142 -10.74 -6.87 -1.35
C ALA A 142 -11.88 -7.14 -0.35
N GLU A 143 -11.73 -8.13 0.54
CA GLU A 143 -12.70 -8.37 1.61
C GLU A 143 -12.70 -7.27 2.67
N PRO A 144 -11.58 -6.90 3.33
CA PRO A 144 -11.59 -5.80 4.29
C PRO A 144 -11.99 -4.46 3.66
N GLN A 145 -11.74 -4.21 2.37
CA GLN A 145 -12.16 -2.99 1.69
C GLN A 145 -13.65 -3.00 1.35
N GLN A 146 -14.19 -4.11 0.85
CA GLN A 146 -15.64 -4.23 0.62
C GLN A 146 -16.41 -4.17 1.94
N ASN A 147 -15.89 -4.82 2.97
CA ASN A 147 -16.45 -4.75 4.31
C ASN A 147 -16.30 -3.33 4.86
N LEU A 148 -15.13 -2.69 4.82
CA LEU A 148 -14.96 -1.30 5.28
C LEU A 148 -15.78 -0.29 4.47
N CYS A 149 -16.02 -0.56 3.18
CA CYS A 149 -16.92 0.19 2.31
C CYS A 149 -18.42 -0.09 2.60
N PHE A 150 -18.77 -0.04 3.88
CA PHE A 150 -20.10 0.25 4.40
C PHE A 150 -20.77 1.61 3.97
N PRO A 151 -20.17 2.57 3.22
CA PRO A 151 -20.75 3.88 2.97
C PRO A 151 -22.12 3.98 2.32
N PRO A 152 -22.61 3.17 1.36
CA PRO A 152 -23.89 3.56 0.77
C PRO A 152 -25.09 3.39 1.71
N GLN A 153 -24.95 2.78 2.90
CA GLN A 153 -26.09 2.44 3.77
C GLN A 153 -25.93 2.77 5.25
N VAL A 154 -24.72 2.82 5.80
CA VAL A 154 -24.56 3.07 7.25
C VAL A 154 -24.67 4.56 7.54
N ARG A 155 -25.66 4.91 8.36
CA ARG A 155 -25.87 6.28 8.83
C ARG A 155 -24.88 6.66 9.92
N PHE A 156 -24.49 7.92 9.94
CA PHE A 156 -23.68 8.50 10.99
C PHE A 156 -24.39 8.40 12.34
N GLY A 157 -23.66 7.98 13.37
CA GLY A 157 -24.18 7.62 14.69
C GLY A 157 -24.53 6.13 14.85
N GLN A 158 -24.66 5.36 13.76
CA GLN A 158 -25.03 3.94 13.80
C GLN A 158 -23.87 2.99 13.49
N GLN A 159 -22.65 3.52 13.35
CA GLN A 159 -21.48 2.75 12.91
C GLN A 159 -20.85 1.82 13.96
N LYS A 160 -21.19 1.94 15.25
CA LYS A 160 -20.46 1.27 16.35
C LYS A 160 -20.37 -0.24 16.18
N ARG A 161 -21.49 -0.92 15.89
CA ARG A 161 -21.52 -2.38 15.73
C ARG A 161 -20.64 -2.83 14.56
N TYR A 162 -20.66 -2.09 13.47
CA TYR A 162 -19.85 -2.38 12.27
C TYR A 162 -18.36 -2.18 12.54
N GLN A 163 -18.01 -1.09 13.24
CA GLN A 163 -16.64 -0.83 13.69
C GLN A 163 -16.14 -1.94 14.63
N ASP A 164 -16.94 -2.34 15.62
CA ASP A 164 -16.58 -3.41 16.57
C ASP A 164 -16.36 -4.76 15.84
N TRP A 165 -17.21 -5.08 14.85
CA TRP A 165 -17.06 -6.28 14.02
C TRP A 165 -15.79 -6.24 13.17
N PHE A 166 -15.59 -5.13 12.46
CA PHE A 166 -14.41 -4.94 11.62
C PHE A 166 -13.12 -5.00 12.44
N GLN A 167 -13.11 -4.35 13.60
CA GLN A 167 -11.95 -4.33 14.49
C GLN A 167 -11.61 -5.74 14.98
N ARG A 168 -12.62 -6.51 15.42
CA ARG A 168 -12.40 -7.90 15.87
C ARG A 168 -11.81 -8.77 14.78
N GLN A 169 -12.32 -8.62 13.56
CA GLN A 169 -11.94 -9.47 12.43
C GLN A 169 -10.57 -9.12 11.84
N TYR A 170 -10.26 -7.82 11.70
CA TYR A 170 -9.11 -7.38 10.90
C TYR A 170 -8.07 -6.55 11.64
N LEU A 171 -8.39 -5.97 12.80
CA LEU A 171 -7.54 -4.95 13.44
C LEU A 171 -7.17 -5.27 14.90
N SER A 172 -7.42 -6.51 15.34
CA SER A 172 -7.35 -6.94 16.74
C SER A 172 -5.99 -7.48 17.18
N THR A 173 -5.08 -7.75 16.24
CA THR A 173 -3.73 -8.31 16.53
C THR A 173 -2.64 -7.24 16.46
N PRO A 174 -1.47 -7.46 17.10
CA PRO A 174 -0.31 -6.59 16.93
C PRO A 174 0.16 -6.50 15.46
N ASP A 175 0.10 -7.61 14.73
CA ASP A 175 0.53 -7.68 13.32
C ASP A 175 -0.39 -6.89 12.40
N SER A 176 -1.69 -6.82 12.74
CA SER A 176 -2.70 -6.08 11.96
C SER A 176 -2.54 -4.55 11.97
N GLN A 177 -1.58 -4.00 12.72
CA GLN A 177 -1.35 -2.56 12.78
C GLN A 177 -0.96 -1.98 11.42
N SER A 178 -0.21 -2.73 10.60
CA SER A 178 0.22 -2.29 9.27
C SER A 178 -0.95 -2.04 8.31
N LEU A 179 -2.05 -2.80 8.45
CA LEU A 179 -3.24 -2.71 7.60
C LEU A 179 -3.93 -1.34 7.65
N ARG A 180 -3.83 -0.61 8.77
CA ARG A 180 -4.46 0.70 8.94
C ARG A 180 -3.99 1.72 7.91
N CYS A 181 -2.72 1.66 7.53
CA CYS A 181 -2.16 2.56 6.51
C CYS A 181 -2.84 2.31 5.15
N ASP A 182 -3.02 1.06 4.77
CA ASP A 182 -3.65 0.70 3.50
C ASP A 182 -5.12 1.11 3.47
N LEU A 183 -5.84 0.92 4.59
CA LEU A 183 -7.24 1.33 4.72
C LEU A 183 -7.38 2.86 4.59
N ILE A 184 -6.49 3.63 5.23
CA ILE A 184 -6.49 5.10 5.12
C ILE A 184 -6.21 5.54 3.68
N ARG A 185 -5.17 5.00 3.04
CA ARG A 185 -4.86 5.32 1.64
C ARG A 185 -6.02 4.98 0.71
N TYR A 186 -6.67 3.84 0.94
CA TYR A 186 -7.85 3.43 0.20
C TYR A 186 -9.02 4.40 0.37
N ILE A 187 -9.34 4.81 1.60
CA ILE A 187 -10.43 5.78 1.85
C ILE A 187 -10.14 7.12 1.17
N CYS A 188 -8.91 7.61 1.23
CA CYS A 188 -8.52 8.88 0.61
C CYS A 188 -8.53 8.80 -0.93
N GLY A 189 -7.84 7.80 -1.51
CA GLY A 189 -7.58 7.73 -2.94
C GLY A 189 -8.66 7.05 -3.78
N VAL A 190 -9.50 6.20 -3.17
CA VAL A 190 -10.46 5.34 -3.89
C VAL A 190 -11.91 5.67 -3.55
N VAL A 191 -12.20 5.95 -2.27
CA VAL A 191 -13.57 6.22 -1.83
C VAL A 191 -13.91 7.69 -2.09
N HIS A 192 -14.49 7.99 -3.25
CA HIS A 192 -14.97 9.33 -3.63
C HIS A 192 -16.51 9.31 -3.75
N PRO A 193 -17.25 9.61 -2.66
CA PRO A 193 -18.71 9.59 -2.67
C PRO A 193 -19.30 10.64 -3.62
N SER A 194 -20.50 10.36 -4.15
CA SER A 194 -21.26 11.35 -4.93
C SER A 194 -21.73 12.52 -4.05
N ASN A 195 -22.08 13.64 -4.67
CA ASN A 195 -22.61 14.82 -3.96
C ASN A 195 -23.86 14.49 -3.14
N GLU A 196 -24.72 13.59 -3.63
CA GLU A 196 -25.89 13.11 -2.90
C GLU A 196 -25.50 12.47 -1.57
N VAL A 197 -24.52 11.56 -1.59
CA VAL A 197 -24.00 10.92 -0.38
C VAL A 197 -23.32 11.94 0.54
N LEU A 198 -22.54 12.87 0.00
CA LEU A 198 -21.88 13.93 0.78
C LEU A 198 -22.88 14.85 1.49
N SER A 199 -24.07 15.06 0.92
CA SER A 199 -25.14 15.86 1.51
C SER A 199 -26.11 15.09 2.42
N SER A 200 -25.89 13.78 2.61
CA SER A 200 -26.79 12.89 3.36
C SER A 200 -26.33 12.64 4.80
N ASP A 201 -27.08 11.82 5.55
CA ASP A 201 -26.73 11.35 6.90
C ASP A 201 -25.83 10.10 6.90
N ILE A 202 -25.27 9.73 5.75
CA ILE A 202 -24.34 8.61 5.60
C ILE A 202 -23.01 8.88 6.36
N LEU A 203 -22.44 7.82 6.93
CA LEU A 203 -21.16 7.84 7.63
C LEU A 203 -20.05 8.47 6.75
N PRO A 204 -19.52 9.64 7.13
CA PRO A 204 -18.52 10.33 6.31
C PRO A 204 -17.14 9.69 6.45
N ARG A 205 -16.32 9.84 5.40
CA ARG A 205 -14.96 9.28 5.33
C ARG A 205 -14.07 9.69 6.50
N TRP A 206 -14.13 10.95 6.90
CA TRP A 206 -13.33 11.48 8.01
C TRP A 206 -13.62 10.77 9.34
N ALA A 207 -14.86 10.30 9.56
CA ALA A 207 -15.23 9.60 10.78
C ALA A 207 -14.62 8.19 10.81
N ILE A 208 -14.55 7.53 9.65
CA ILE A 208 -13.88 6.22 9.50
C ILE A 208 -12.37 6.38 9.73
N ILE A 209 -11.74 7.38 9.11
CA ILE A 209 -10.32 7.68 9.30
C ILE A 209 -10.02 8.00 10.77
N GLY A 210 -10.83 8.87 11.39
CA GLY A 210 -10.70 9.22 12.80
C GLY A 210 -10.77 7.98 13.70
N TRP A 211 -11.74 7.09 13.47
CA TRP A 211 -11.82 5.81 14.17
C TRP A 211 -10.56 4.95 13.95
N LEU A 212 -10.12 4.74 12.70
CA LEU A 212 -8.91 3.96 12.41
C LEU A 212 -7.68 4.50 13.17
N LEU A 213 -7.50 5.81 13.22
CA LEU A 213 -6.43 6.44 14.00
C LEU A 213 -6.54 6.13 15.50
N THR A 214 -7.76 6.17 16.08
CA THR A 214 -7.96 5.82 17.50
C THR A 214 -7.66 4.36 17.84
N THR A 215 -7.68 3.47 16.85
CA THR A 215 -7.39 2.04 17.05
C THR A 215 -5.90 1.70 16.98
N CYS A 216 -5.00 2.66 16.71
CA CYS A 216 -3.56 2.41 16.68
C CYS A 216 -3.05 2.09 18.08
N THR A 217 -2.34 0.97 18.25
CA THR A 217 -1.84 0.53 19.58
C THR A 217 -0.36 0.82 19.80
N SER A 218 0.34 1.35 18.78
CA SER A 218 1.76 1.73 18.88
C SER A 218 2.02 3.09 18.24
N ASN A 219 3.05 3.80 18.73
CA ASN A 219 3.47 5.10 18.18
C ASN A 219 3.95 4.98 16.73
N VAL A 220 4.57 3.85 16.37
CA VAL A 220 5.02 3.58 15.00
C VAL A 220 3.81 3.47 14.08
N ALA A 221 2.80 2.67 14.45
CA ALA A 221 1.57 2.52 13.67
C ALA A 221 0.83 3.85 13.53
N ALA A 222 0.70 4.62 14.62
CA ALA A 222 0.06 5.92 14.59
C ALA A 222 0.80 6.94 13.70
N SER A 223 2.14 6.93 13.73
CA SER A 223 2.96 7.81 12.88
C SER A 223 2.83 7.45 11.41
N ASN A 224 2.89 6.16 11.08
CA ASN A 224 2.71 5.68 9.71
C ASN A 224 1.29 5.97 9.19
N ALA A 225 0.26 5.80 10.04
CA ALA A 225 -1.12 6.10 9.69
C ALA A 225 -1.34 7.61 9.41
N LYS A 226 -0.74 8.49 10.22
CA LYS A 226 -0.76 9.94 9.98
C LYS A 226 -0.04 10.29 8.68
N LEU A 227 1.14 9.72 8.44
CA LEU A 227 1.86 9.94 7.18
C LEU A 227 1.04 9.45 5.98
N ALA A 228 0.37 8.30 6.08
CA ALA A 228 -0.52 7.79 5.04
C ALA A 228 -1.71 8.73 4.76
N LEU A 229 -2.28 9.34 5.80
CA LEU A 229 -3.37 10.32 5.68
C LEU A 229 -2.91 11.59 4.96
N PHE A 230 -1.74 12.13 5.33
CA PHE A 230 -1.20 13.36 4.74
C PHE A 230 -0.35 13.11 3.50
N TYR A 231 -0.27 11.88 2.98
CA TYR A 231 0.68 11.55 1.93
C TYR A 231 0.44 12.34 0.63
N ASP A 232 -0.83 12.53 0.27
CA ASP A 232 -1.21 13.32 -0.91
C ASP A 232 -1.06 14.83 -0.70
N TRP A 233 -0.97 15.30 0.55
CA TRP A 233 -0.75 16.71 0.86
C TRP A 233 0.68 17.16 0.56
N LEU A 234 1.67 16.26 0.69
CA LEU A 234 3.10 16.59 0.56
C LEU A 234 3.47 17.16 -0.83
N PHE A 235 2.76 16.72 -1.87
CA PHE A 235 3.00 17.11 -3.27
C PHE A 235 1.69 17.42 -4.00
N PHE A 236 0.71 17.97 -3.28
CA PHE A 236 -0.59 18.30 -3.84
C PHE A 236 -0.45 19.33 -4.97
N ASN A 237 -1.01 19.00 -6.13
CA ASN A 237 -1.10 19.91 -7.26
C ASN A 237 -2.59 20.11 -7.63
N PRO A 238 -3.18 21.31 -7.52
CA PRO A 238 -4.61 21.53 -7.78
C PRO A 238 -5.02 21.25 -9.23
N GLU A 239 -4.10 21.31 -10.20
CA GLU A 239 -4.36 20.96 -11.60
C GLU A 239 -4.40 19.44 -11.82
N LYS A 240 -3.72 18.70 -10.92
CA LYS A 240 -3.48 17.26 -11.05
C LYS A 240 -3.98 16.44 -9.87
N ASP A 241 -4.53 16.94 -8.80
CA ASP A 241 -4.92 16.11 -7.66
C ASP A 241 -6.37 16.42 -7.30
N SER A 242 -7.10 15.39 -6.91
CA SER A 242 -8.49 15.57 -6.49
C SER A 242 -8.52 16.13 -5.08
N ILE A 243 -9.36 17.13 -4.85
CA ILE A 243 -9.66 17.63 -3.50
C ILE A 243 -10.15 16.50 -2.58
N MET A 244 -10.73 15.44 -3.13
CA MET A 244 -11.21 14.28 -2.36
C MET A 244 -10.08 13.47 -1.73
N ASN A 245 -8.82 13.64 -2.17
CA ASN A 245 -7.67 12.90 -1.62
C ASN A 245 -7.06 13.57 -0.39
N ILE A 246 -7.38 14.85 -0.14
CA ILE A 246 -6.83 15.64 0.97
C ILE A 246 -7.84 15.87 2.08
#